data_AF-A0AAP4DV78-F1
#
_entry.id   AF-A0AAP4DV78-F1
#
_cell.length_a   1.000
_cell.length_b   1.000
_cell.length_c   1.000
_cell.angle_alpha   90.00
_cell.angle_beta   90.00
_cell.angle_gamma   90.00
#
_symmetry.space_group_name_H-M   'P 1'
#
loop_
_entity.id
_entity.type
_entity.pdbx_description
1 polymer ?
#
loop_
_entity_poly.entity_id
_entity_poly.type
_entity_poly.pdbx_seq_one_letter_code
_entity_poly.pdbx_strand_id
1 'polypeptide(L)'
;MNTEKKITELRAKQSQISEKKEKKKQELDKLSKQYTDIEKQIENLEAQELHSALKEQNATPMEAARLFKEFKKLNLSPLEAVELLKELEQSNSGSNLNNHSVNYEDKLY
;
A
#
# COMPACT_ATOMS: atom_id res chain seq x y z
N MET A 1 37.53 -38.69 -34.38
CA MET A 1 36.91 -38.61 -33.03
C MET A 1 35.65 -39.45 -33.04
N ASN A 2 35.54 -40.40 -32.09
CA ASN A 2 34.50 -41.44 -32.07
C ASN A 2 33.14 -40.85 -31.60
N THR A 3 32.07 -41.10 -32.35
CA THR A 3 30.70 -40.60 -32.12
C THR A 3 30.22 -40.82 -30.69
N GLU A 4 30.62 -41.92 -30.07
CA GLU A 4 30.31 -42.27 -28.68
C GLU A 4 30.81 -41.23 -27.68
N LYS A 5 32.04 -40.71 -27.86
CA LYS A 5 32.58 -39.66 -26.98
C LYS A 5 31.75 -38.38 -27.05
N LYS A 6 31.32 -38.00 -28.26
CA LYS A 6 30.46 -36.83 -28.50
C LYS A 6 29.07 -36.99 -27.88
N ILE A 7 28.49 -38.19 -27.93
CA ILE A 7 27.21 -38.49 -27.28
C ILE A 7 27.34 -38.35 -25.75
N THR A 8 28.40 -38.89 -25.16
CA THR A 8 28.64 -38.80 -23.71
C THR A 8 28.82 -37.35 -23.25
N GLU A 9 29.59 -36.54 -23.97
CA GLU A 9 29.77 -35.11 -23.66
C GLU A 9 28.44 -34.33 -23.75
N LEU A 10 27.62 -34.60 -24.76
CA LEU A 10 26.32 -33.95 -24.91
C LEU A 10 25.35 -34.35 -23.78
N ARG A 11 25.34 -35.61 -23.36
CA ARG A 11 24.55 -36.07 -22.19
C ARG A 11 25.00 -35.40 -20.89
N ALA A 12 26.31 -35.24 -20.69
CA ALA A 12 26.83 -34.51 -19.52
C ALA A 12 26.36 -33.05 -19.52
N LYS A 13 26.44 -32.36 -20.67
CA LYS A 13 25.93 -30.99 -20.81
C LYS A 13 24.41 -30.91 -20.56
N GLN A 14 23.65 -31.88 -21.06
CA GLN A 14 22.21 -31.97 -20.84
C GLN A 14 21.90 -32.10 -19.34
N SER A 15 22.60 -32.97 -18.62
CA SER A 15 22.44 -33.12 -17.16
C SER A 15 22.72 -31.82 -16.42
N GLN A 16 23.83 -31.15 -16.74
CA GLN A 16 24.18 -29.87 -16.13
C GLN A 16 23.14 -28.77 -16.40
N ILE A 17 22.57 -28.72 -17.61
CA ILE A 17 21.52 -27.77 -17.95
C ILE A 17 20.24 -28.07 -17.17
N SER A 18 19.87 -29.35 -17.06
CA SER A 18 18.69 -29.78 -16.27
C SER A 18 18.83 -29.42 -14.80
N GLU A 19 20.00 -29.66 -14.19
CA GLU A 19 20.27 -29.26 -12.81
C GLU A 19 20.18 -27.74 -12.61
N LYS A 20 20.73 -26.95 -13.54
CA LYS A 20 20.62 -25.49 -13.51
C LYS A 20 19.17 -25.03 -13.64
N LYS A 21 18.38 -25.66 -14.50
CA LYS A 21 16.96 -25.37 -14.67
C LYS A 21 16.19 -25.63 -13.37
N GLU A 22 16.44 -26.76 -12.73
CA GLU A 22 15.78 -27.12 -11.48
C GLU A 22 16.13 -26.14 -10.34
N LYS A 23 17.40 -25.76 -10.21
CA LYS A 23 17.84 -24.74 -9.23
C LYS A 23 17.12 -23.40 -9.45
N LYS A 24 17.07 -22.93 -10.70
CA LYS A 24 16.36 -21.69 -11.04
C LYS A 24 14.87 -21.77 -10.73
N LYS A 25 14.23 -22.92 -10.97
CA LYS A 25 12.82 -23.13 -10.63
C LYS A 25 12.60 -22.99 -9.11
N GLN A 26 13.46 -23.62 -8.30
CA GLN A 26 13.39 -23.50 -6.84
C GLN A 26 13.64 -22.08 -6.34
N GLU A 27 14.54 -21.32 -6.98
CA GLU A 27 14.75 -19.89 -6.68
C GLU A 27 13.50 -19.06 -7.01
N LEU A 28 12.87 -19.33 -8.16
CA LEU A 28 11.63 -18.66 -8.57
C LEU A 28 10.49 -18.94 -7.58
N ASP A 29 10.33 -20.19 -7.16
CA ASP A 29 9.32 -20.59 -6.17
C ASP A 29 9.55 -19.89 -4.82
N LYS A 30 10.81 -19.71 -4.40
CA LYS A 30 11.16 -18.95 -3.19
C LYS A 30 10.83 -17.47 -3.34
N LEU A 31 11.24 -16.85 -4.43
CA LEU A 31 10.97 -15.44 -4.71
C LEU A 31 9.47 -15.16 -4.78
N SER A 32 8.69 -16.06 -5.40
CA SER A 32 7.24 -15.94 -5.46
C SER A 32 6.60 -15.97 -4.08
N LYS A 33 7.07 -16.85 -3.17
CA LYS A 33 6.59 -16.88 -1.78
C LYS A 33 6.95 -15.59 -1.04
N GLN A 34 8.19 -15.13 -1.16
CA GLN A 34 8.63 -13.88 -0.55
C GLN A 34 7.81 -12.69 -1.04
N TYR A 35 7.53 -12.62 -2.34
CA TYR A 35 6.68 -11.61 -2.94
C TYR A 35 5.28 -11.60 -2.30
N THR A 36 4.61 -12.75 -2.25
CA THR A 36 3.28 -12.86 -1.62
C THR A 36 3.31 -12.54 -0.12
N ASP A 37 4.37 -12.89 0.59
CA ASP A 37 4.52 -12.56 2.01
C ASP A 37 4.69 -11.04 2.22
N ILE A 38 5.42 -10.37 1.33
CA ILE A 38 5.57 -8.92 1.34
C ILE A 38 4.25 -8.23 1.01
N GLU A 39 3.50 -8.70 0.00
CA GLU A 39 2.17 -8.17 -0.32
C GLU A 39 1.25 -8.20 0.91
N LYS A 40 1.20 -9.34 1.62
CA LYS A 40 0.41 -9.46 2.86
C LYS A 40 0.90 -8.52 3.96
N GLN A 41 2.20 -8.31 4.08
CA GLN A 41 2.75 -7.36 5.07
C GLN A 41 2.33 -5.93 4.75
N ILE A 42 2.37 -5.55 3.46
CA ILE A 42 1.91 -4.23 3.00
C ILE A 42 0.42 -4.07 3.32
N GLU A 43 -0.44 -5.00 2.91
CA GLU A 43 -1.88 -4.94 3.17
C GLU A 43 -2.20 -4.81 4.67
N ASN A 44 -1.47 -5.53 5.52
CA ASN A 44 -1.63 -5.46 6.97
C ASN A 44 -1.22 -4.09 7.53
N LEU A 45 -0.09 -3.54 7.06
CA LEU A 45 0.38 -2.22 7.49
C LEU A 45 -0.57 -1.12 7.04
N GLU A 46 -1.03 -1.17 5.79
CA GLU A 46 -2.00 -0.22 5.24
C GLU A 46 -3.32 -0.23 6.03
N ALA A 47 -3.82 -1.42 6.39
CA ALA A 47 -5.01 -1.56 7.23
C ALA A 47 -4.79 -1.02 8.65
N GLN A 48 -3.61 -1.24 9.23
CA GLN A 48 -3.25 -0.71 10.56
C GLN A 48 -3.16 0.81 10.56
N GLU A 49 -2.56 1.41 9.53
CA GLU A 49 -2.46 2.86 9.37
C GLU A 49 -3.87 3.47 9.26
N LEU A 50 -4.75 2.91 8.40
CA LEU A 50 -6.12 3.39 8.27
C LEU A 50 -6.92 3.29 9.58
N HIS A 51 -6.78 2.18 10.30
CA HIS A 51 -7.44 2.02 11.59
C HIS A 51 -6.90 3.00 12.64
N SER A 52 -5.60 3.31 12.60
CA SER A 52 -4.96 4.28 13.51
C SER A 52 -5.43 5.70 13.20
N ALA A 53 -5.45 6.10 11.93
CA ALA A 53 -5.98 7.39 11.49
C ALA A 53 -7.45 7.58 11.90
N LEU A 54 -8.30 6.56 11.72
CA LEU A 54 -9.70 6.62 12.17
C LEU A 54 -9.84 6.82 13.68
N LYS A 55 -8.94 6.23 14.47
CA LYS A 55 -8.90 6.45 15.92
C LYS A 55 -8.43 7.84 16.30
N GLU A 56 -7.42 8.37 15.60
CA GLU A 56 -6.93 9.74 15.81
C GLU A 56 -8.03 10.78 15.55
N GLN A 57 -8.89 10.53 14.56
CA GLN A 57 -10.09 11.34 14.31
C GLN A 57 -11.23 11.13 15.32
N ASN A 58 -10.99 10.36 16.39
CA ASN A 58 -11.99 9.98 17.39
C ASN A 58 -13.25 9.33 16.79
N ALA A 59 -13.15 8.69 15.63
CA ALA A 59 -14.28 8.05 14.99
C ALA A 59 -14.80 6.90 15.87
N THR A 60 -16.10 6.91 16.16
CA THR A 60 -16.74 5.77 16.83
C THR A 60 -16.67 4.53 15.95
N PRO A 61 -16.80 3.31 16.51
CA PRO A 61 -16.81 2.09 15.70
C PRO A 61 -17.85 2.09 14.57
N MET A 62 -19.00 2.74 14.79
CA MET A 62 -20.06 2.85 13.79
C MET A 62 -19.74 3.87 12.68
N GLU A 63 -19.05 4.97 13.02
CA GLU A 63 -18.57 5.94 12.04
C GLU A 63 -17.42 5.39 11.22
N ALA A 64 -16.45 4.73 11.86
CA ALA A 64 -15.37 4.01 11.19
C ALA A 64 -15.95 3.01 10.17
N ALA A 65 -16.93 2.20 10.56
CA ALA A 65 -17.58 1.25 9.66
C ALA A 65 -18.32 1.92 8.48
N ARG A 66 -18.87 3.12 8.67
CA ARG A 66 -19.47 3.90 7.58
C ARG A 66 -18.40 4.45 6.65
N LEU A 67 -17.32 5.02 7.19
CA LEU A 67 -16.19 5.53 6.42
C LEU A 67 -15.55 4.42 5.57
N PHE A 68 -15.34 3.23 6.12
CA PHE A 68 -14.88 2.06 5.36
C PHE A 68 -15.79 1.74 4.15
N LYS A 69 -17.12 1.85 4.31
CA LYS A 69 -18.05 1.63 3.20
C LYS A 69 -17.95 2.72 2.15
N GLU A 70 -17.79 3.97 2.55
CA GLU A 70 -17.62 5.09 1.61
C GLU A 70 -16.28 4.99 0.87
N PHE A 71 -15.17 4.69 1.56
CA PHE A 71 -13.87 4.45 0.91
C PHE A 71 -13.95 3.32 -0.11
N LYS A 72 -14.64 2.23 0.24
CA LYS A 72 -14.86 1.11 -0.69
C LYS A 72 -15.71 1.51 -1.91
N LYS A 73 -16.74 2.34 -1.74
CA LYS A 73 -17.53 2.85 -2.88
C LYS A 73 -16.70 3.75 -3.81
N LEU A 74 -15.76 4.48 -3.24
CA LEU A 74 -14.84 5.36 -3.96
C LEU A 74 -13.63 4.61 -4.54
N ASN A 75 -13.52 3.29 -4.31
CA ASN A 75 -12.37 2.46 -4.68
C ASN A 75 -11.03 2.99 -4.16
N LEU A 76 -11.04 3.61 -2.99
CA LEU A 76 -9.83 4.13 -2.35
C LEU A 76 -9.05 2.98 -1.70
N SER A 77 -7.75 2.97 -1.92
CA SER A 77 -6.80 2.19 -1.13
C SER A 77 -6.75 2.69 0.32
N PRO A 78 -6.29 1.87 1.28
CA PRO A 78 -6.22 2.32 2.67
C PRO A 78 -5.30 3.52 2.87
N LEU A 79 -4.22 3.65 2.09
CA LEU A 79 -3.33 4.82 2.14
C LEU A 79 -4.02 6.09 1.63
N GLU A 80 -4.71 6.03 0.48
CA GLU A 80 -5.48 7.17 -0.03
C GLU A 80 -6.57 7.59 0.96
N ALA A 81 -7.22 6.63 1.63
CA ALA A 81 -8.18 6.91 2.68
C ALA A 81 -7.55 7.61 3.89
N VAL A 82 -6.33 7.22 4.29
CA VAL A 82 -5.57 7.88 5.36
C VAL A 82 -5.22 9.32 4.97
N GLU A 83 -4.75 9.55 3.76
CA GLU A 83 -4.41 10.89 3.26
C GLU A 83 -5.64 11.81 3.29
N LEU A 84 -6.79 11.32 2.82
CA LEU A 84 -8.05 12.07 2.89
C LEU A 84 -8.47 12.39 4.33
N LEU A 85 -8.31 11.45 5.27
CA LEU A 85 -8.62 11.71 6.68
C LEU A 85 -7.71 12.82 7.24
N LYS A 86 -6.42 12.82 6.89
CA LYS A 86 -5.45 13.84 7.31
C LYS A 86 -5.78 15.22 6.70
N GLU A 87 -6.18 15.28 5.43
CA GLU A 87 -6.59 16.51 4.76
C GLU A 87 -7.85 17.14 5.40
N LEU A 88 -8.82 16.30 5.77
CA LEU A 88 -10.04 16.76 6.45
C LEU A 88 -9.76 17.35 7.84
N GLU A 89 -8.83 16.77 8.59
CA GLU A 89 -8.40 17.30 9.89
C GLU A 89 -7.69 18.66 9.76
N GLN A 90 -6.79 18.79 8.78
CA GLN A 90 -6.09 20.05 8.53
C GLN A 90 -7.05 21.15 8.08
N SER A 91 -8.07 20.81 7.28
CA SER A 91 -9.11 21.73 6.84
C SER A 91 -9.95 22.24 8.02
N ASN A 92 -10.26 21.36 8.99
CA ASN A 92 -10.98 21.75 10.21
C ASN A 92 -10.11 22.57 11.18
N SER A 93 -8.79 22.37 11.17
CA SER A 93 -7.84 23.11 12.03
C SER A 93 -7.46 24.50 11.48
N GLY A 94 -7.78 24.79 10.22
CA GLY A 94 -7.45 26.06 9.53
C GLY A 94 -8.54 27.13 9.54
N SER A 95 -9.72 26.88 10.10
CA SER A 95 -10.86 27.82 10.09
C SER A 95 -10.92 28.69 11.35
N ASN A 96 -9.82 29.38 11.67
CA ASN A 96 -9.82 30.51 12.60
C ASN A 96 -9.18 31.75 11.98
N LEU A 97 -9.65 32.11 10.78
CA LEU A 97 -9.40 33.41 10.16
C LEU A 97 -10.68 34.25 10.24
N ASN A 98 -10.58 35.32 11.02
CA ASN A 98 -11.41 36.53 11.03
C ASN A 98 -12.73 36.50 11.80
N ASN A 99 -12.64 36.85 13.09
CA ASN A 99 -13.56 37.84 13.66
C ASN A 99 -12.75 39.06 14.12
N HIS A 100 -12.21 39.82 13.15
CA HIS A 100 -11.89 41.21 13.40
C HIS A 100 -13.17 42.00 13.15
N SER A 101 -13.83 42.42 14.23
CA SER A 101 -14.95 43.35 14.16
C SER A 101 -14.41 44.65 13.56
N VAL A 102 -14.64 44.86 12.27
CA VAL A 102 -14.41 46.15 11.61
C VAL A 102 -15.57 47.04 12.04
N ASN A 103 -15.33 47.82 13.08
CA ASN A 103 -16.23 48.85 13.55
C ASN A 103 -16.27 49.98 12.51
N TYR A 104 -17.33 50.04 11.70
CA TYR A 104 -17.65 51.22 10.90
C TYR A 104 -18.50 52.15 11.77
N GLU A 105 -17.85 52.96 12.61
CA GLU A 105 -18.49 54.19 13.06
C GLU A 105 -18.28 55.25 11.97
N ASP A 106 -19.32 55.38 11.16
CA ASP A 106 -19.57 56.49 10.26
C ASP A 106 -19.34 57.84 10.97
N LYS A 107 -18.31 58.56 10.53
CA LYS A 107 -18.27 60.02 10.69
C LYS A 107 -19.08 60.63 9.57
N LEU A 108 -20.34 60.99 9.82
CA LEU A 108 -21.07 61.96 9.01
C LEU A 108 -21.96 62.86 9.88
N TYR A 109 -21.62 64.16 9.79
CA TYR A 109 -22.28 65.39 10.29
C TYR A 109 -22.13 65.76 11.77
#